data_AF-A0A973CQP7-F1
#
_entry.id   AF-A0A973CQP7-F1
#
_cell.length_a   1.000
_cell.length_b   1.000
_cell.length_c   1.000
_cell.angle_alpha   90.00
_cell.angle_beta   90.00
_cell.angle_gamma   90.00
#
_symmetry.space_group_name_H-M   'P 1'
#
loop_
_entity.id
_entity.type
_entity.pdbx_description
1 polymer ?
#
loop_
_entity_poly.entity_id
_entity_poly.type
_entity_poly.pdbx_seq_one_letter_code
_entity_poly.pdbx_strand_id
1 'polypeptide(L)'
;SLDSTKVSDISALKGMPLLHLSFGGTSVSDISALKGMPLKKLWLPKTAKNIEWLKNVKTLWFINDNLPADFWAKYDAKKKSESKKQDKKSAN
;
A
#
# COMPACT_ATOMS: atom_id res chain seq x y z
N SER A 1 -1.42 -15.02 -3.65
CA SER A 1 -1.04 -13.77 -4.31
C SER A 1 -2.22 -13.26 -5.11
N LEU A 2 -2.58 -11.98 -4.99
CA LEU A 2 -3.68 -11.39 -5.77
C LEU A 2 -3.19 -10.64 -7.02
N ASP A 3 -1.97 -10.94 -7.49
CA ASP A 3 -1.32 -10.11 -8.50
C ASP A 3 -2.09 -10.09 -9.83
N SER A 4 -2.19 -8.92 -10.46
CA SER A 4 -2.88 -8.68 -11.76
C SER A 4 -4.37 -9.01 -11.80
N THR A 5 -5.04 -9.07 -10.65
CA THR A 5 -6.50 -9.24 -10.59
C THR A 5 -7.21 -7.88 -10.59
N LYS A 6 -8.37 -7.78 -11.26
CA LYS A 6 -9.28 -6.61 -11.17
C LYS A 6 -10.03 -6.54 -9.84
N VAL A 7 -9.48 -7.15 -8.79
CA VAL A 7 -10.08 -7.14 -7.46
C VAL A 7 -9.92 -5.73 -6.91
N SER A 8 -11.02 -5.04 -6.75
CA SER A 8 -11.11 -3.75 -6.07
C SER A 8 -11.54 -3.92 -4.61
N ASP A 9 -12.24 -5.00 -4.30
CA ASP A 9 -12.74 -5.32 -2.97
C ASP A 9 -11.96 -6.48 -2.35
N ILE A 10 -11.30 -6.20 -1.23
CA ILE A 10 -10.49 -7.17 -0.47
C ILE A 10 -11.15 -7.56 0.86
N SER A 11 -12.44 -7.24 1.03
CA SER A 11 -13.22 -7.54 2.25
C SER A 11 -13.16 -9.02 2.65
N ALA A 12 -13.06 -9.92 1.66
CA ALA A 12 -12.95 -11.36 1.87
C ALA A 12 -11.69 -11.78 2.67
N LEU A 13 -10.66 -10.93 2.72
CA LEU A 13 -9.44 -11.21 3.49
C LEU A 13 -9.53 -10.80 4.97
N LYS A 14 -10.58 -10.05 5.33
CA LYS A 14 -10.73 -9.51 6.69
C LYS A 14 -10.84 -10.65 7.70
N GLY A 15 -10.01 -10.60 8.73
CA GLY A 15 -9.99 -11.60 9.80
C GLY A 15 -9.17 -12.85 9.51
N MET A 16 -8.53 -12.96 8.34
CA MET A 16 -7.60 -14.07 8.07
C MET A 16 -6.25 -13.85 8.79
N PRO A 17 -5.60 -14.88 9.35
CA PRO A 17 -4.30 -14.76 10.01
C PRO A 17 -3.14 -14.73 8.99
N LEU A 18 -3.18 -13.79 8.04
CA LEU A 18 -2.16 -13.67 7.00
C LEU A 18 -0.91 -12.96 7.51
N LEU A 19 0.25 -13.53 7.19
CA LEU A 19 1.57 -12.95 7.50
C LEU A 19 2.20 -12.24 6.29
N HIS A 20 1.86 -12.69 5.08
CA HIS A 20 2.44 -12.23 3.83
C HIS A 20 1.31 -11.93 2.85
N LEU A 21 1.31 -10.72 2.28
CA LEU A 21 0.28 -10.32 1.32
C LEU A 21 0.89 -9.46 0.21
N SER A 22 0.54 -9.78 -1.03
CA SER A 22 0.98 -9.03 -2.22
C SER A 22 -0.22 -8.61 -3.07
N PHE A 23 -0.21 -7.34 -3.46
CA PHE A 23 -1.20 -6.68 -4.32
C PHE A 23 -0.55 -6.18 -5.64
N GLY A 24 0.53 -6.80 -6.09
CA GLY A 24 1.27 -6.38 -7.29
C GLY A 24 0.35 -6.32 -8.52
N GLY A 25 0.32 -5.18 -9.22
CA GLY A 25 -0.52 -5.05 -10.41
C GLY A 25 -2.03 -5.06 -10.18
N THR A 26 -2.50 -4.88 -8.94
CA THR A 26 -3.93 -4.69 -8.65
C THR A 26 -4.30 -3.21 -8.60
N SER A 27 -5.60 -2.92 -8.80
CA SER A 27 -6.17 -1.58 -8.72
C SER A 27 -6.80 -1.28 -7.35
N VAL A 28 -6.46 -2.05 -6.31
CA VAL A 28 -6.96 -1.83 -4.95
C VAL A 28 -6.47 -0.47 -4.46
N SER A 29 -7.39 0.40 -4.06
CA SER A 29 -7.09 1.73 -3.52
C SER A 29 -7.33 1.81 -2.03
N ASP A 30 -8.36 1.10 -1.55
CA ASP A 30 -8.66 0.96 -0.13
C ASP A 30 -8.14 -0.38 0.41
N ILE A 31 -7.22 -0.29 1.35
CA ILE A 31 -6.64 -1.44 2.06
C ILE A 31 -7.09 -1.51 3.52
N SER A 32 -8.11 -0.75 3.91
CA SER A 32 -8.62 -0.68 5.29
C SER A 32 -9.03 -2.04 5.86
N ALA A 33 -9.44 -2.99 4.99
CA ALA A 33 -9.77 -4.37 5.37
C ALA A 33 -8.60 -5.12 6.05
N LEU A 34 -7.37 -4.66 5.86
CA LEU A 34 -6.16 -5.25 6.45
C LEU A 34 -5.87 -4.76 7.87
N LYS A 35 -6.62 -3.77 8.36
CA LYS A 35 -6.40 -3.16 9.66
C LYS A 35 -6.62 -4.20 10.77
N GLY A 36 -5.64 -4.33 11.65
CA GLY A 36 -5.67 -5.29 12.77
C GLY A 36 -5.14 -6.69 12.43
N MET A 37 -4.70 -6.95 11.20
CA MET A 37 -4.05 -8.22 10.84
C MET A 37 -2.56 -8.21 11.25
N PRO A 38 -2.00 -9.37 11.69
CA PRO A 38 -0.60 -9.50 12.09
C PRO A 38 0.36 -9.63 10.89
N LEU A 39 0.25 -8.72 9.92
CA LEU A 39 1.05 -8.74 8.69
C LEU A 39 2.53 -8.50 9.00
N LYS A 40 3.40 -9.33 8.39
CA LYS A 40 4.87 -9.23 8.43
C LYS A 40 5.46 -8.69 7.14
N LYS A 41 4.93 -9.08 5.98
CA LYS A 41 5.30 -8.50 4.69
C LYS A 41 4.07 -8.08 3.92
N LEU A 42 4.10 -6.86 3.39
CA LEU A 42 3.01 -6.30 2.61
C LEU A 42 3.54 -5.67 1.33
N TRP A 43 2.99 -6.08 0.20
CA TRP A 43 3.19 -5.40 -1.07
C TRP A 43 1.96 -4.56 -1.39
N LEU A 44 2.09 -3.25 -1.31
CA LEU A 44 1.08 -2.27 -1.63
C LEU A 44 0.94 -2.08 -3.16
N PRO A 45 -0.29 -1.97 -3.66
CA PRO A 45 -0.53 -1.57 -5.04
C PRO A 45 -0.16 -0.10 -5.25
N LYS A 46 0.12 0.27 -6.51
CA LYS A 46 0.47 1.67 -6.87
C LYS A 46 -0.66 2.66 -6.57
N THR A 47 -1.90 2.19 -6.50
CA THR A 47 -3.12 2.97 -6.28
C THR A 47 -3.51 3.09 -4.82
N ALA A 48 -2.79 2.44 -3.90
CA ALA A 48 -3.13 2.45 -2.48
C ALA A 48 -3.14 3.86 -1.90
N LYS A 49 -4.22 4.21 -1.19
CA LYS A 49 -4.38 5.47 -0.48
C LYS A 49 -4.62 5.21 1.01
N ASN A 50 -4.47 6.24 1.83
CA ASN A 50 -4.73 6.19 3.27
C ASN A 50 -3.97 5.09 4.02
N ILE A 51 -2.74 4.81 3.57
CA ILE A 51 -1.91 3.74 4.13
C ILE A 51 -1.23 4.11 5.46
N GLU A 52 -1.45 5.32 5.96
CA GLU A 52 -0.75 5.90 7.12
C GLU A 52 -0.90 5.08 8.40
N TRP A 53 -2.00 4.34 8.56
CA TRP A 53 -2.20 3.44 9.69
C TRP A 53 -1.13 2.32 9.75
N LEU A 54 -0.50 1.95 8.63
CA LEU A 54 0.61 1.01 8.59
C LEU A 54 1.84 1.50 9.38
N LYS A 55 2.00 2.82 9.59
CA LYS A 55 3.08 3.37 10.45
C LYS A 55 2.99 2.85 11.89
N ASN A 56 1.79 2.52 12.35
CA ASN A 56 1.53 2.02 13.69
C ASN A 56 1.55 0.49 13.79
N VAL A 57 1.67 -0.22 12.66
CA VAL A 57 1.68 -1.69 12.63
C VAL A 57 3.08 -2.20 12.92
N LYS A 58 3.35 -2.51 14.19
CA LYS A 58 4.67 -2.97 14.67
C LYS A 58 5.06 -4.36 14.18
N THR A 59 4.10 -5.16 13.71
CA THR A 59 4.37 -6.50 13.17
C THR A 59 4.97 -6.47 11.76
N LEU A 60 4.89 -5.33 11.08
CA LEU A 60 5.26 -5.18 9.68
C LEU A 60 6.76 -4.97 9.53
N TRP A 61 7.43 -5.95 8.91
CA TRP A 61 8.88 -5.94 8.70
C TRP A 61 9.28 -5.43 7.33
N PHE A 62 8.42 -5.63 6.32
CA PHE A 62 8.71 -5.23 4.95
C PHE A 62 7.48 -4.64 4.26
N ILE A 63 7.68 -3.52 3.57
CA ILE A 63 6.70 -2.85 2.72
C ILE A 63 7.31 -2.69 1.33
N ASN A 64 6.72 -3.34 0.31
CA ASN A 64 7.24 -3.34 -1.07
C ASN A 64 8.74 -3.69 -1.13
N ASP A 65 9.16 -4.75 -0.43
CA ASP A 65 10.56 -5.17 -0.29
C ASP A 65 11.53 -4.12 0.30
N ASN A 66 11.01 -3.07 0.96
CA ASN A 66 11.79 -2.09 1.71
C ASN A 66 11.47 -2.18 3.19
N LEU A 67 12.40 -1.76 4.05
CA LEU A 67 12.09 -1.53 5.46
C LEU A 67 11.00 -0.46 5.58
N PRO A 68 10.12 -0.51 6.60
CA PRO A 68 9.07 0.50 6.79
C PRO A 68 9.63 1.92 6.77
N ALA A 69 10.77 2.17 7.42
CA ALA A 69 11.42 3.48 7.43
C ALA A 69 11.80 3.96 6.02
N ASP A 70 12.49 3.13 5.24
CA ASP A 70 12.90 3.45 3.87
C ASP A 70 11.70 3.65 2.94
N PHE A 71 10.68 2.81 3.10
CA PHE A 71 9.43 2.94 2.36
C PHE A 71 8.76 4.29 2.63
N TRP A 72 8.62 4.68 3.90
CA TRP A 72 7.99 5.95 4.27
C TRP A 72 8.79 7.15 3.80
N ALA A 73 10.12 7.11 3.89
CA ALA A 73 10.99 8.15 3.35
C ALA A 73 10.75 8.35 1.83
N LYS A 74 10.67 7.25 1.07
CA LYS A 74 10.35 7.29 -0.37
C LYS A 74 8.92 7.74 -0.64
N TYR A 75 7.96 7.30 0.16
CA TYR A 75 6.54 7.66 0.02
C TYR A 75 6.32 9.15 0.23
N ASP A 76 6.90 9.72 1.30
CA ASP A 76 6.80 11.14 1.63
C ASP A 76 7.50 12.00 0.57
N ALA A 77 8.67 11.57 0.08
CA ALA A 77 9.36 12.21 -1.04
C ALA A 77 8.53 12.17 -2.34
N LYS A 78 7.90 11.03 -2.63
CA LYS A 78 7.06 10.85 -3.82
C LYS A 78 5.82 11.73 -3.76
N LYS A 79 5.11 11.78 -2.62
CA LYS A 79 3.94 12.65 -2.37
C LYS A 79 4.27 14.12 -2.66
N LYS A 80 5.47 14.57 -2.26
CA LYS A 80 5.98 15.92 -2.55
C LYS A 80 6.24 16.15 -4.05
N SER A 81 6.69 15.13 -4.78
CA SER A 81 6.94 15.21 -6.23
C SER A 81 5.68 15.08 -7.09
N GLU A 82 4.69 14.29 -6.68
CA GLU A 82 3.42 14.09 -7.39
C GLU A 82 2.55 15.35 -7.32
N SER A 83 2.54 16.04 -6.17
CA SER A 83 1.93 17.38 -6.05
C SER A 83 2.53 18.38 -7.04
N LYS A 84 3.80 18.23 -7.44
CA LYS A 84 4.50 19.12 -8.38
C LYS A 84 4.35 18.69 -9.86
N LYS A 85 3.91 17.45 -10.11
CA LYS A 85 3.69 16.90 -11.46
C LYS A 85 2.26 17.17 -11.97
N GLN A 86 1.30 17.39 -11.07
CA GLN A 86 -0.09 17.65 -11.45
C GLN A 86 -0.28 19.07 -12.03
N ASP A 87 0.52 20.05 -11.61
CA ASP A 87 0.51 21.40 -12.17
C ASP A 87 1.07 21.50 -13.61
N LYS A 88 1.87 20.53 -14.08
CA LYS A 88 2.46 20.55 -15.43
C LYS A 88 1.68 19.78 -16.49
N LYS A 89 0.55 19.16 -16.14
CA LYS A 89 -0.29 18.40 -17.09
C LYS A 89 -1.57 19.15 -17.53
N SER A 90 -1.77 20.38 -17.07
CA SER A 90 -2.91 21.24 -17.46
C SER A 90 -2.53 22.36 -18.42
N ALA A 91 -1.31 22.35 -18.97
CA ALA A 91 -0.84 23.29 -19.97
C ALA A 91 -0.37 22.52 -21.21
N ASN A 92 -1.31 21.94 -21.97
CA ASN A 92 -1.15 21.67 -23.40
C ASN A 92 -2.52 21.51 -24.05
#